data_AF-A0A914W5S3-F1
#
_entry.id   AF-A0A914W5S3-F1
#
_cell.length_a   1.000
_cell.length_b   1.000
_cell.length_c   1.000
_cell.angle_alpha   90.00
_cell.angle_beta   90.00
_cell.angle_gamma   90.00
#
_symmetry.space_group_name_H-M   'P 1'
#
loop_
_entity.id
_entity.type
_entity.pdbx_description
1 polymer ?
#
loop_
_entity_poly.entity_id
_entity_poly.type
_entity_poly.pdbx_seq_one_letter_code
_entity_poly.pdbx_strand_id
1 'polypeptide(L)'
;MTVAERLKGGDVTTAIVIANFSPDIQIRDSIVSTNNGRTRAIRQLPLLLGQRVEIDVTHGEWCHGRLADDKSKSGIFPLSFVSVIDVAALRSSHRSDRSNESGATTSVVNHGEASHDPFLVEEVANVLKEWWTACKTLYANQNMQSLERVTSLIEELMSARKRVLSGNVMCEELKELRTVVARHIDLGNKWLGFDMVVRNEAGYPLDVDGVSPVRAFREHLAAFNRIQQDTIGGIGELSANFGGSLRCYVAFLDEVGENVVEGEERVELDVVGG
;
A
#
# COMPACT_ATOMS: atom_id res chain seq x y z
N MET A 1 1.25 10.86 23.41
CA MET A 1 -0.17 10.53 23.62
C MET A 1 -0.32 9.05 23.34
N THR A 2 -0.62 8.25 24.36
CA THR A 2 -0.71 6.79 24.23
C THR A 2 -1.99 6.39 23.50
N VAL A 3 -2.01 5.22 22.86
CA VAL A 3 -3.19 4.69 22.15
C VAL A 3 -4.43 4.69 23.05
N ALA A 4 -4.25 4.31 24.32
CA ALA A 4 -5.30 4.31 25.34
C ALA A 4 -5.90 5.70 25.64
N GLU A 5 -5.17 6.79 25.41
CA GLU A 5 -5.66 8.17 25.60
C GLU A 5 -6.55 8.63 24.45
N ARG A 6 -6.27 8.20 23.20
CA ARG A 6 -7.07 8.54 22.02
C ARG A 6 -8.40 7.79 21.94
N LEU A 7 -8.48 6.61 22.55
CA LEU A 7 -9.66 5.72 22.48
C LEU A 7 -10.79 6.06 23.47
N LYS A 8 -10.59 7.02 24.38
CA LYS A 8 -11.61 7.42 25.37
C LYS A 8 -12.85 8.11 24.76
N GLY A 9 -12.82 8.44 23.46
CA GLY A 9 -13.89 9.15 22.76
C GLY A 9 -15.02 8.29 22.19
N GLY A 10 -14.91 6.95 22.21
CA GLY A 10 -15.92 6.07 21.63
C GLY A 10 -15.90 5.99 20.09
N ASP A 11 -14.94 6.65 19.44
CA ASP A 11 -14.75 6.59 17.99
C ASP A 11 -13.88 5.38 17.60
N VAL A 12 -14.31 4.67 16.56
CA VAL A 12 -13.55 3.58 15.93
C VAL A 12 -12.20 4.13 15.49
N THR A 13 -11.12 3.60 16.07
CA THR A 13 -9.77 4.10 15.83
C THR A 13 -9.04 3.15 14.88
N THR A 14 -8.54 3.66 13.77
CA THR A 14 -7.71 2.86 12.85
C THR A 14 -6.27 2.78 13.37
N ALA A 15 -5.70 1.59 13.36
CA ALA A 15 -4.31 1.33 13.69
C ALA A 15 -3.65 0.46 12.62
N ILE A 16 -2.32 0.47 12.60
CA ILE A 16 -1.51 -0.45 11.81
C ILE A 16 -0.85 -1.48 12.72
N VAL A 17 -0.80 -2.71 12.26
CA VAL A 17 -0.09 -3.78 12.95
C VAL A 17 1.41 -3.56 12.78
N ILE A 18 2.16 -3.58 13.88
CA ILE A 18 3.61 -3.34 13.91
C ILE A 18 4.42 -4.60 14.24
N ALA A 19 3.76 -5.72 14.51
CA ALA A 19 4.36 -7.02 14.75
C ALA A 19 3.37 -8.16 14.46
N ASN A 20 3.86 -9.32 14.02
CA ASN A 20 3.03 -10.49 13.76
C ASN A 20 2.51 -11.10 15.06
N PHE A 21 1.19 -11.21 15.18
CA PHE A 21 0.53 -11.91 16.29
C PHE A 21 -0.12 -13.18 15.75
N SER A 22 0.45 -14.34 16.08
CA SER A 22 -0.14 -15.64 15.79
C SER A 22 -0.62 -16.27 17.11
N PRO A 23 -1.94 -16.39 17.32
CA PRO A 23 -2.53 -17.16 18.42
C PRO A 23 -1.97 -18.58 18.45
N ASP A 24 -1.54 -19.03 19.63
CA ASP A 24 -1.16 -20.43 19.80
C ASP A 24 -2.39 -21.33 19.54
N ILE A 25 -2.25 -22.33 18.66
CA ILE A 25 -3.36 -23.17 18.18
C ILE A 25 -4.05 -23.88 19.36
N GLN A 26 -3.30 -24.18 20.42
CA GLN A 26 -3.79 -24.81 21.65
C GLN A 26 -4.66 -23.87 22.52
N ILE A 27 -4.51 -22.54 22.37
CA ILE A 27 -5.18 -21.53 23.22
C ILE A 27 -6.41 -20.91 22.52
N ARG A 28 -6.54 -21.11 21.21
CA ARG A 28 -7.55 -20.45 20.36
C ARG A 28 -9.00 -20.71 20.79
N ASP A 29 -9.27 -21.88 21.37
CA ASP A 29 -10.60 -22.32 21.80
C ASP A 29 -10.82 -22.27 23.33
N SER A 30 -9.79 -21.94 24.12
CA SER A 30 -9.84 -22.05 25.58
C SER A 30 -10.20 -20.75 26.30
N ILE A 31 -10.17 -19.61 25.61
CA ILE A 31 -10.60 -18.33 26.20
C ILE A 31 -12.11 -18.19 26.04
N VAL A 32 -12.84 -18.26 27.15
CA VAL A 32 -14.29 -18.23 27.14
C VAL A 32 -14.80 -17.12 28.07
N SER A 33 -15.62 -16.23 27.53
CA SER A 33 -16.32 -15.22 28.33
C SER A 33 -17.64 -15.81 28.80
N THR A 34 -17.87 -15.84 30.10
CA THR A 34 -19.17 -16.23 30.67
C THR A 34 -19.86 -14.98 31.21
N ASN A 35 -20.96 -14.58 30.58
CA ASN A 35 -21.79 -13.47 31.04
C ASN A 35 -23.26 -13.92 31.08
N ASN A 36 -23.94 -13.71 32.21
CA ASN A 36 -25.33 -14.12 32.46
C ASN A 36 -25.63 -15.58 32.04
N GLY A 37 -24.75 -16.52 32.38
CA GLY A 37 -24.92 -17.95 32.09
C GLY A 37 -24.72 -18.34 30.61
N ARG A 38 -24.32 -17.40 29.74
CA ARG A 38 -23.91 -17.69 28.36
C ARG A 38 -22.40 -17.64 28.24
N THR A 39 -21.84 -18.78 27.85
CA THR A 39 -20.42 -18.98 27.60
C THR A 39 -20.14 -18.77 26.11
N ARG A 40 -19.32 -17.78 25.75
CA ARG A 40 -18.91 -17.49 24.37
C ARG A 40 -17.40 -17.62 24.23
N ALA A 41 -16.96 -18.36 23.22
CA ALA A 41 -15.55 -18.42 22.84
C ALA A 41 -15.09 -17.03 22.38
N ILE A 42 -14.03 -16.53 23.02
CA ILE A 42 -13.36 -15.30 22.63
C ILE A 42 -12.37 -15.65 21.53
N ARG A 43 -12.65 -15.19 20.31
CA ARG A 43 -11.77 -15.42 19.18
C ARG A 43 -10.59 -14.46 19.25
N GLN A 44 -9.38 -15.01 19.25
CA GLN A 44 -8.19 -14.22 18.99
C GLN A 44 -8.10 -13.92 17.49
N LEU A 45 -7.77 -12.67 17.15
CA LEU A 45 -7.57 -12.23 15.77
C LEU A 45 -6.08 -12.31 15.47
N PRO A 46 -5.61 -13.24 14.61
CA PRO A 46 -4.24 -13.20 14.13
C PRO A 46 -3.98 -11.89 13.40
N LEU A 47 -2.82 -11.30 13.64
CA LEU A 47 -2.37 -10.08 13.00
C LEU A 47 -1.10 -10.32 12.22
N LEU A 48 -1.06 -9.79 11.00
CA LEU A 48 0.17 -9.70 10.21
C LEU A 48 0.61 -8.23 10.19
N LEU A 49 1.92 -8.01 10.26
CA LEU A 49 2.56 -6.71 10.22
C LEU A 49 2.03 -5.90 9.02
N GLY A 50 1.92 -4.59 9.14
CA GLY A 50 1.39 -3.74 8.08
C GLY A 50 -0.13 -3.80 7.87
N GLN A 51 -0.85 -4.80 8.39
CA GLN A 51 -2.31 -4.84 8.27
C GLN A 51 -2.98 -3.66 8.96
N ARG A 52 -4.07 -3.16 8.38
CA ARG A 52 -4.92 -2.13 9.00
C ARG A 52 -6.00 -2.79 9.83
N VAL A 53 -6.15 -2.31 11.07
CA VAL A 53 -7.19 -2.76 11.99
C VAL A 53 -8.03 -1.58 12.47
N GLU A 54 -9.33 -1.81 12.60
CA GLU A 54 -10.27 -0.93 13.28
C GLU A 54 -10.40 -1.43 14.73
N ILE A 55 -9.93 -0.61 15.68
CA ILE A 55 -10.02 -0.90 17.11
C ILE A 55 -11.37 -0.40 17.62
N ASP A 56 -12.20 -1.33 18.08
CA ASP A 56 -13.53 -1.05 18.64
C ASP A 56 -13.42 -0.70 20.13
N VAL A 57 -12.66 -1.50 20.89
CA VAL A 57 -12.54 -1.40 22.36
C VAL A 57 -11.14 -1.76 22.80
N THR A 58 -10.65 -1.11 23.86
CA THR A 58 -9.40 -1.50 24.54
C THR A 58 -9.62 -1.71 26.02
N HIS A 59 -8.98 -2.73 26.56
CA HIS A 59 -9.01 -3.07 27.97
C HIS A 59 -7.63 -3.56 28.41
N GLY A 60 -6.91 -2.73 29.18
CA GLY A 60 -5.55 -3.01 29.61
C GLY A 60 -4.61 -3.16 28.42
N GLU A 61 -3.92 -4.30 28.33
CA GLU A 61 -2.98 -4.63 27.26
C GLU A 61 -3.64 -5.29 26.05
N TRP A 62 -4.96 -5.44 26.04
CA TRP A 62 -5.70 -6.10 24.96
C TRP A 62 -6.67 -5.15 24.27
N CYS A 63 -6.84 -5.36 22.98
CA CYS A 63 -7.79 -4.68 22.13
C CYS A 63 -8.79 -5.70 21.58
N HIS A 64 -10.02 -5.27 21.33
CA HIS A 64 -10.94 -5.93 20.41
C HIS A 64 -11.09 -5.08 19.16
N GLY A 65 -11.01 -5.71 18.00
CA GLY A 65 -11.16 -5.01 16.73
C GLY A 65 -11.39 -5.96 15.57
N ARG A 66 -11.29 -5.40 14.37
CA ARG A 66 -11.50 -6.10 13.10
C ARG A 66 -10.49 -5.65 12.06
N LEU A 67 -10.21 -6.49 11.06
CA LEU A 67 -9.41 -6.06 9.91
C LEU A 67 -10.20 -5.00 9.12
N ALA A 68 -9.51 -3.95 8.68
CA ALA A 68 -10.11 -2.89 7.86
C ALA A 68 -10.51 -3.42 6.47
N ASP A 69 -9.69 -4.30 5.91
CA ASP A 69 -9.88 -4.89 4.58
C ASP A 69 -10.88 -6.06 4.58
N ASP A 70 -11.01 -6.78 5.70
CA ASP A 70 -11.96 -7.88 5.86
C ASP A 70 -12.71 -7.76 7.20
N LYS A 71 -13.83 -7.05 7.18
CA LYS A 71 -14.65 -6.78 8.37
C LYS A 71 -15.29 -8.04 8.99
N SER A 72 -15.27 -9.17 8.27
CA SER A 72 -15.76 -10.45 8.79
C SER A 72 -14.82 -11.08 9.81
N LYS A 73 -13.53 -10.70 9.77
CA LYS A 73 -12.49 -11.15 10.70
C LYS A 73 -12.37 -10.15 11.86
N SER A 74 -12.92 -10.53 13.01
CA SER A 74 -12.83 -9.77 14.25
C SER A 74 -12.42 -10.63 15.43
N GLY A 75 -11.78 -10.03 16.41
CA GLY A 75 -11.36 -10.71 17.63
C GLY A 75 -10.48 -9.84 18.51
N ILE A 76 -9.88 -10.47 19.52
CA ILE A 76 -8.94 -9.80 20.42
C ILE A 76 -7.49 -9.94 19.97
N PHE A 77 -6.69 -8.94 20.27
CA PHE A 77 -5.25 -8.91 20.01
C PHE A 77 -4.53 -7.97 20.99
N PRO A 78 -3.23 -8.16 21.26
CA PRO A 78 -2.51 -7.31 22.21
C PRO A 78 -2.28 -5.90 21.65
N LEU A 79 -2.42 -4.90 22.52
CA LEU A 79 -2.23 -3.49 22.20
C LEU A 79 -0.78 -3.18 21.75
N SER A 80 0.21 -3.91 22.26
CA SER A 80 1.63 -3.74 21.90
C SER A 80 1.96 -4.11 20.46
N PHE A 81 1.04 -4.76 19.75
CA PHE A 81 1.22 -5.21 18.36
C PHE A 81 0.62 -4.22 17.36
N VAL A 82 0.01 -3.13 17.83
CA VAL A 82 -0.65 -2.15 16.98
C VAL A 82 -0.21 -0.73 17.33
N SER A 83 -0.12 0.13 16.32
CA SER A 83 0.15 1.55 16.46
C SER A 83 -0.99 2.34 15.85
N VAL A 84 -1.63 3.21 16.64
CA VAL A 84 -2.72 4.05 16.14
C VAL A 84 -2.19 5.01 15.10
N ILE A 85 -2.88 5.06 13.97
CA ILE A 85 -2.60 6.04 12.93
C ILE A 85 -3.65 7.13 13.01
N ASP A 86 -3.21 8.37 12.89
CA ASP A 86 -4.12 9.48 12.70
C ASP A 86 -4.67 9.46 11.27
N VAL A 87 -5.84 8.83 11.11
CA VAL A 87 -6.52 8.69 9.82
C VAL A 87 -6.94 10.05 9.26
N ALA A 88 -7.12 11.07 10.10
CA ALA A 88 -7.44 12.42 9.64
C ALA A 88 -6.21 13.13 9.09
N ALA A 89 -5.02 12.91 9.66
CA ALA A 89 -3.75 13.38 9.07
C ALA A 89 -3.39 12.65 7.76
N LEU A 90 -3.81 11.39 7.60
CA LEU A 90 -3.71 10.68 6.33
C LEU A 90 -4.81 11.08 5.34
N ARG A 91 -6.03 11.44 5.79
CA ARG A 91 -7.17 11.79 4.94
C ARG A 91 -7.28 13.26 4.58
N SER A 92 -6.67 14.20 5.32
CA SER A 92 -6.50 15.59 4.89
C SER A 92 -5.65 15.70 3.63
N SER A 93 -4.94 14.61 3.30
CA SER A 93 -4.25 14.38 2.04
C SER A 93 -5.12 13.74 0.95
N HIS A 94 -6.29 13.18 1.31
CA HIS A 94 -7.22 12.42 0.44
C HIS A 94 -8.54 13.15 0.10
N ARG A 95 -8.75 14.38 0.56
CA ARG A 95 -9.88 15.21 0.11
C ARG A 95 -9.44 16.66 -0.05
N SER A 96 -8.80 16.97 -1.18
CA SER A 96 -9.09 18.24 -1.82
C SER A 96 -10.34 18.03 -2.67
N ASP A 97 -11.42 18.69 -2.26
CA ASP A 97 -12.71 18.67 -2.93
C ASP A 97 -12.56 19.03 -4.42
N ARG A 98 -12.95 18.12 -5.30
CA ARG A 98 -13.24 18.40 -6.72
C ARG A 98 -14.57 19.16 -6.89
N SER A 99 -14.77 20.25 -6.16
CA SER A 99 -15.95 21.10 -6.37
C SER A 99 -15.75 22.54 -5.87
N ASN A 100 -15.13 23.37 -6.71
CA ASN A 100 -15.69 24.66 -7.17
C ASN A 100 -14.59 25.48 -7.86
N GLU A 101 -14.50 25.37 -9.18
CA GLU A 101 -14.03 26.50 -9.98
C GLU A 101 -15.19 27.48 -10.15
N SER A 102 -15.12 28.62 -9.45
CA SER A 102 -15.81 29.84 -9.84
C SER A 102 -15.18 31.03 -9.12
N GLY A 103 -14.48 31.87 -9.90
CA GLY A 103 -14.22 33.26 -9.52
C GLY A 103 -12.84 33.53 -8.93
N ALA A 104 -12.03 34.25 -9.70
CA ALA A 104 -10.78 34.86 -9.28
C ALA A 104 -10.92 35.69 -7.99
N THR A 105 -10.01 35.51 -7.03
CA THR A 105 -9.19 36.59 -6.44
C THR A 105 -8.05 35.96 -5.62
N THR A 106 -6.87 36.55 -5.78
CA THR A 106 -5.64 36.33 -5.03
C THR A 106 -5.87 36.16 -3.52
N SER A 107 -5.56 34.98 -2.97
CA SER A 107 -5.33 34.82 -1.54
C SER A 107 -4.06 34.00 -1.31
N VAL A 108 -3.08 34.69 -0.73
CA VAL A 108 -1.80 34.22 -0.23
C VAL A 108 -1.95 32.86 0.46
N VAL A 109 -1.42 31.81 -0.17
CA VAL A 109 -1.29 30.49 0.44
C VAL A 109 -0.08 30.53 1.36
N ASN A 110 -0.31 30.36 2.66
CA ASN A 110 0.73 30.33 3.68
C ASN A 110 1.77 29.25 3.34
N HIS A 111 2.99 29.69 3.05
CA HIS A 111 4.16 28.83 2.92
C HIS A 111 4.55 28.29 4.30
N GLY A 112 4.23 27.03 4.59
CA GLY A 112 4.64 26.39 5.84
C GLY A 112 4.38 24.88 5.95
N GLU A 113 3.32 24.34 5.36
CA GLU A 113 2.89 22.97 5.70
C GLU A 113 2.29 22.21 4.50
N ALA A 114 3.14 21.70 3.60
CA ALA A 114 2.82 20.56 2.74
C ALA A 114 4.10 20.08 2.04
N SER A 115 5.05 19.53 2.80
CA SER A 115 6.28 18.92 2.27
C SER A 115 6.07 17.49 1.73
N HIS A 116 4.85 17.17 1.31
CA HIS A 116 4.45 15.85 0.84
C HIS A 116 3.53 15.98 -0.37
N ASP A 117 3.76 15.16 -1.40
CA ASP A 117 2.85 15.00 -2.52
C ASP A 117 1.93 13.80 -2.24
N PRO A 118 0.71 14.02 -1.73
CA PRO A 118 -0.14 12.93 -1.29
C PRO A 118 -0.66 12.06 -2.44
N PHE A 119 -0.86 12.66 -3.62
CA PHE A 119 -1.27 11.94 -4.82
C PHE A 119 -0.20 10.95 -5.26
N LEU A 120 1.09 11.35 -5.20
CA LEU A 120 2.19 10.46 -5.54
C LEU A 120 2.28 9.27 -4.57
N VAL A 121 2.10 9.52 -3.27
CA VAL A 121 2.13 8.47 -2.24
C VAL A 121 1.01 7.45 -2.46
N GLU A 122 -0.20 7.91 -2.78
CA GLU A 122 -1.36 7.06 -3.05
C GLU A 122 -1.17 6.26 -4.33
N GLU A 123 -0.75 6.91 -5.41
CA GLU A 123 -0.50 6.27 -6.69
C GLU A 123 0.52 5.14 -6.56
N VAL A 124 1.66 5.40 -5.90
CA VAL A 124 2.67 4.38 -5.65
C VAL A 124 2.10 3.22 -4.83
N ALA A 125 1.32 3.50 -3.78
CA ALA A 125 0.73 2.45 -2.95
C ALA A 125 -0.24 1.56 -3.75
N ASN A 126 -1.03 2.12 -4.67
CA ASN A 126 -1.96 1.35 -5.49
C ASN A 126 -1.22 0.53 -6.56
N VAL A 127 -0.27 1.13 -7.28
CA VAL A 127 0.55 0.43 -8.28
C VAL A 127 1.28 -0.75 -7.66
N LEU A 128 1.87 -0.57 -6.48
CA LEU A 128 2.55 -1.66 -5.78
C LEU A 128 1.62 -2.83 -5.46
N LYS A 129 0.37 -2.59 -5.07
CA LYS A 129 -0.62 -3.66 -4.82
C LYS A 129 -0.96 -4.44 -6.09
N GLU A 130 -1.18 -3.73 -7.20
CA GLU A 130 -1.47 -4.35 -8.49
C GLU A 130 -0.27 -5.18 -8.98
N TRP A 131 0.94 -4.62 -8.90
CA TRP A 131 2.16 -5.29 -9.31
C TRP A 131 2.50 -6.48 -8.43
N TRP A 132 2.23 -6.42 -7.13
CA TRP A 132 2.37 -7.57 -6.25
C TRP A 132 1.56 -8.77 -6.73
N THR A 133 0.32 -8.50 -7.15
CA THR A 133 -0.57 -9.53 -7.68
C THR A 133 0.04 -10.19 -8.92
N ALA A 134 0.60 -9.38 -9.83
CA ALA A 134 1.29 -9.89 -11.00
C ALA A 134 2.60 -10.65 -10.64
N CYS A 135 3.37 -10.20 -9.65
CA CYS A 135 4.58 -10.88 -9.19
C CYS A 135 4.29 -12.31 -8.70
N LYS A 136 3.18 -12.52 -7.97
CA LYS A 136 2.74 -13.87 -7.57
C LYS A 136 2.49 -14.76 -8.80
N THR A 137 1.83 -14.23 -9.83
CA THR A 137 1.59 -14.94 -11.08
C THR A 137 2.90 -15.24 -11.83
N LEU A 138 3.83 -14.30 -11.89
CA LEU A 138 5.16 -14.50 -12.50
C LEU A 138 5.94 -15.60 -11.77
N TYR A 139 5.91 -15.60 -10.44
CA TYR A 139 6.55 -16.61 -9.61
C TYR A 139 5.95 -18.00 -9.84
N ALA A 140 4.62 -18.12 -9.81
CA ALA A 140 3.92 -19.38 -10.09
C ALA A 140 4.26 -19.94 -11.47
N ASN A 141 4.43 -19.05 -12.46
CA ASN A 141 4.82 -19.40 -13.83
C ASN A 141 6.35 -19.54 -14.01
N GLN A 142 7.14 -19.49 -12.94
CA GLN A 142 8.61 -19.61 -12.95
C GLN A 142 9.32 -18.59 -13.87
N ASN A 143 8.71 -17.44 -14.14
CA ASN A 143 9.29 -16.38 -14.96
C ASN A 143 10.20 -15.46 -14.12
N MET A 144 11.31 -16.03 -13.65
CA MET A 144 12.21 -15.38 -12.70
C MET A 144 12.87 -14.11 -13.27
N GLN A 145 13.15 -14.07 -14.57
CA GLN A 145 13.77 -12.88 -15.20
C GLN A 145 12.83 -11.67 -15.19
N SER A 146 11.54 -11.89 -15.46
CA SER A 146 10.56 -10.80 -15.42
C SER A 146 10.26 -10.39 -13.98
N LEU A 147 10.21 -11.39 -13.07
CA LEU A 147 10.07 -11.13 -11.64
C LEU A 147 11.21 -10.25 -11.12
N GLU A 148 12.47 -10.60 -11.39
CA GLU A 148 13.65 -9.83 -10.95
C GLU A 148 13.56 -8.37 -11.43
N ARG A 149 13.28 -8.16 -12.72
CA ARG A 149 13.12 -6.81 -13.30
C ARG A 149 12.04 -5.99 -12.61
N VAL A 150 10.88 -6.58 -12.37
CA VAL A 150 9.75 -5.88 -11.72
C VAL A 150 10.07 -5.62 -10.25
N THR A 151 10.75 -6.55 -9.57
CA THR A 151 11.14 -6.36 -8.17
C THR A 151 12.12 -5.21 -7.98
N SER A 152 13.05 -4.99 -8.92
CA SER A 152 13.89 -3.79 -8.90
C SER A 152 13.08 -2.50 -8.98
N LEU A 153 12.05 -2.45 -9.85
CA LEU A 153 11.17 -1.28 -9.91
C LEU A 153 10.35 -1.11 -8.61
N ILE A 154 9.90 -2.20 -7.99
CA ILE A 154 9.19 -2.17 -6.70
C ILE A 154 10.08 -1.54 -5.61
N GLU A 155 11.36 -1.88 -5.56
CA GLU A 155 12.32 -1.30 -4.60
C GLU A 155 12.49 0.21 -4.82
N GLU A 156 12.63 0.65 -6.07
CA GLU A 156 12.72 2.07 -6.44
C GLU A 156 11.45 2.84 -6.03
N LEU A 157 10.26 2.28 -6.29
CA LEU A 157 8.98 2.87 -5.91
C LEU A 157 8.82 2.97 -4.38
N MET A 158 9.20 1.92 -3.65
CA MET A 158 9.16 1.91 -2.18
C MET A 158 10.11 2.95 -1.59
N SER A 159 11.31 3.07 -2.15
CA SER A 159 12.30 4.07 -1.76
C SER A 159 11.78 5.49 -2.00
N ALA A 160 11.19 5.74 -3.17
CA ALA A 160 10.55 7.01 -3.50
C ALA A 160 9.41 7.35 -2.53
N ARG A 161 8.50 6.40 -2.25
CA ARG A 161 7.39 6.60 -1.31
C ARG A 161 7.91 6.94 0.09
N LYS A 162 8.94 6.24 0.57
CA LYS A 162 9.59 6.53 1.86
C LYS A 162 10.21 7.93 1.88
N ARG A 163 10.87 8.33 0.79
CA ARG A 163 11.47 9.67 0.65
C ARG A 163 10.40 10.75 0.75
N VAL A 164 9.29 10.62 0.00
CA VAL A 164 8.17 11.57 0.07
C VAL A 164 7.59 11.60 1.48
N LEU A 165 7.31 10.45 2.10
CA LEU A 165 6.75 10.38 3.46
C LEU A 165 7.69 10.91 4.56
N SER A 166 9.00 11.04 4.29
CA SER A 166 9.94 11.62 5.26
C SER A 166 9.76 13.14 5.47
N GLY A 167 9.11 13.83 4.53
CA GLY A 167 8.76 15.25 4.65
C GLY A 167 9.92 16.23 4.48
N ASN A 168 11.09 15.73 4.08
CA ASN A 168 12.32 16.50 3.90
C ASN A 168 12.69 16.70 2.42
N VAL A 169 11.75 16.49 1.50
CA VAL A 169 11.97 16.62 0.05
C VAL A 169 11.65 18.04 -0.37
N MET A 170 12.61 18.72 -1.00
CA MET A 170 12.39 20.08 -1.50
C MET A 170 11.40 20.07 -2.68
N CYS A 171 10.69 21.18 -2.92
CA CYS A 171 9.64 21.21 -3.97
C CYS A 171 10.15 20.83 -5.36
N GLU A 172 11.37 21.25 -5.73
CA GLU A 172 11.92 20.93 -7.04
C GLU A 172 12.33 19.46 -7.15
N GLU A 173 12.99 18.95 -6.12
CA GLU A 173 13.33 17.53 -5.96
C GLU A 173 12.07 16.64 -6.01
N LEU A 174 10.95 17.12 -5.47
CA LEU A 174 9.67 16.41 -5.49
C LEU A 174 9.08 16.31 -6.91
N LYS A 175 9.21 17.36 -7.73
CA LYS A 175 8.78 17.33 -9.14
C LYS A 175 9.62 16.38 -9.98
N GLU A 176 10.93 16.40 -9.77
CA GLU A 176 11.86 15.46 -10.42
C GLU A 176 11.52 14.03 -10.01
N LEU A 177 11.36 13.78 -8.70
CA LEU A 177 10.99 12.48 -8.16
C LEU A 177 9.67 11.97 -8.75
N ARG A 178 8.65 12.82 -8.86
CA ARG A 178 7.37 12.46 -9.49
C ARG A 178 7.56 12.01 -10.93
N THR A 179 8.33 12.75 -11.72
CA THR A 179 8.58 12.43 -13.13
C THR A 179 9.33 11.09 -13.25
N VAL A 180 10.31 10.86 -12.38
CA VAL A 180 11.06 9.60 -12.33
C VAL A 180 10.16 8.43 -11.92
N VAL A 181 9.36 8.58 -10.87
CA VAL A 181 8.41 7.56 -10.41
C VAL A 181 7.40 7.23 -11.51
N ALA A 182 6.83 8.23 -12.17
CA ALA A 182 5.90 8.04 -13.28
C ALA A 182 6.51 7.20 -14.41
N ARG A 183 7.79 7.42 -14.75
CA ARG A 183 8.51 6.60 -15.74
C ARG A 183 8.70 5.16 -15.30
N HIS A 184 9.04 4.93 -14.03
CA HIS A 184 9.16 3.58 -13.48
C HIS A 184 7.82 2.84 -13.54
N ILE A 185 6.72 3.52 -13.17
CA ILE A 185 5.36 2.97 -13.26
C ILE A 185 5.01 2.64 -14.71
N ASP A 186 5.21 3.57 -15.64
CA ASP A 186 4.88 3.36 -17.05
C ASP A 186 5.64 2.16 -17.65
N LEU A 187 6.92 2.01 -17.28
CA LEU A 187 7.77 0.90 -17.73
C LEU A 187 7.34 -0.44 -17.13
N GLY A 188 7.09 -0.48 -15.81
CA GLY A 188 6.64 -1.71 -15.17
C GLY A 188 5.24 -2.13 -15.62
N ASN A 189 4.33 -1.18 -15.88
CA ASN A 189 3.03 -1.47 -16.49
C ASN A 189 3.21 -2.13 -17.86
N LYS A 190 4.09 -1.60 -18.71
CA LYS A 190 4.41 -2.22 -20.00
C LYS A 190 4.98 -3.63 -19.84
N TRP A 191 5.90 -3.85 -18.90
CA TRP A 191 6.52 -5.17 -18.67
C TRP A 191 5.54 -6.21 -18.14
N LEU A 192 4.59 -5.78 -17.31
CA LEU A 192 3.55 -6.62 -16.72
C LEU A 192 2.32 -6.79 -17.63
N GLY A 193 2.25 -6.04 -18.73
CA GLY A 193 1.12 -6.07 -19.66
C GLY A 193 -0.13 -5.35 -19.15
N PHE A 194 0.03 -4.40 -18.23
CA PHE A 194 -1.05 -3.52 -17.78
C PHE A 194 -1.30 -2.38 -18.78
N ASP A 195 -2.46 -1.75 -18.65
CA ASP A 195 -2.85 -0.63 -19.49
C ASP A 195 -1.90 0.56 -19.32
N MET A 196 -1.58 1.20 -20.45
CA MET A 196 -0.77 2.41 -20.46
C MET A 196 -1.59 3.59 -19.93
N VAL A 197 -1.04 4.29 -18.93
CA VAL A 197 -1.59 5.55 -18.44
C VAL A 197 -0.97 6.71 -19.24
N VAL A 198 -1.81 7.55 -19.85
CA VAL A 198 -1.34 8.76 -20.54
C VAL A 198 -1.00 9.80 -19.49
N ARG A 199 0.25 10.28 -19.47
CA ARG A 199 0.74 11.27 -18.51
C ARG A 199 1.25 12.53 -19.18
N ASN A 200 1.04 13.67 -18.54
CA ASN A 200 1.66 14.93 -18.94
C ASN A 200 3.18 14.94 -18.64
N GLU A 201 3.86 16.01 -19.06
CA GLU A 201 5.31 16.18 -18.85
C GLU A 201 5.71 16.18 -17.36
N ALA A 202 4.82 16.61 -16.48
CA ALA A 202 5.04 16.62 -15.03
C ALA A 202 4.75 15.27 -14.35
N GLY A 203 4.46 14.21 -15.12
CA GLY A 203 4.23 12.86 -14.61
C GLY A 203 2.84 12.60 -14.03
N TYR A 204 1.91 13.54 -14.14
CA TYR A 204 0.52 13.33 -13.70
C TYR A 204 -0.29 12.64 -14.79
N PRO A 205 -1.22 11.74 -14.42
CA PRO A 205 -2.21 11.21 -15.35
C PRO A 205 -2.99 12.33 -16.04
N LEU A 206 -3.22 12.19 -17.33
CA LEU A 206 -3.97 13.14 -18.14
C LEU A 206 -5.45 13.07 -17.76
N ASP A 207 -6.03 14.23 -17.45
CA ASP A 207 -7.48 14.35 -17.31
C ASP A 207 -8.14 14.31 -18.70
N VAL A 208 -8.88 13.25 -18.98
CA VAL A 208 -9.49 13.02 -20.31
C VAL A 208 -10.69 13.95 -20.53
N ASP A 209 -11.39 14.34 -19.46
CA ASP A 209 -12.59 15.18 -19.55
C ASP A 209 -12.24 16.64 -19.85
N GLY A 210 -11.04 17.08 -19.44
CA GLY A 210 -10.53 18.44 -19.68
C GLY A 210 -9.83 18.64 -21.01
N VAL A 211 -9.73 17.61 -21.87
CA VAL A 211 -8.84 17.62 -23.04
C VAL A 211 -9.57 17.24 -24.33
N SER A 212 -9.29 17.95 -25.43
CA SER A 212 -9.88 17.62 -26.74
C SER A 212 -9.41 16.25 -27.25
N PRO A 213 -10.25 15.49 -28.00
CA PRO A 213 -9.87 14.16 -28.48
C PRO A 213 -8.57 14.14 -29.30
N VAL A 214 -8.33 15.20 -30.09
CA VAL A 214 -7.11 15.35 -30.89
C VAL A 214 -5.87 15.50 -29.99
N ARG A 215 -5.98 16.27 -28.90
CA ARG A 215 -4.88 16.42 -27.96
C ARG A 215 -4.66 15.13 -27.17
N ALA A 216 -5.72 14.48 -26.67
CA ALA A 216 -5.62 13.19 -25.99
C ALA A 216 -4.89 12.15 -26.85
N PHE A 217 -5.20 12.08 -28.16
CA PHE A 217 -4.50 11.20 -29.09
C PHE A 217 -3.01 11.55 -29.25
N ARG A 218 -2.65 12.83 -29.33
CA ARG A 218 -1.24 13.27 -29.40
C ARG A 218 -0.46 12.90 -28.15
N GLU A 219 -1.04 13.16 -26.97
CA GLU A 219 -0.45 12.81 -25.67
C GLU A 219 -0.30 11.29 -25.54
N HIS A 220 -1.27 10.52 -26.01
CA HIS A 220 -1.18 9.05 -26.06
C HIS A 220 0.00 8.58 -26.93
N LEU A 221 0.16 9.14 -28.14
CA LEU A 221 1.30 8.80 -29.00
C LEU A 221 2.63 9.22 -28.37
N ALA A 222 2.68 10.38 -27.72
CA ALA A 222 3.87 10.86 -27.02
C ALA A 222 4.25 9.92 -25.86
N ALA A 223 3.28 9.53 -25.03
CA ALA A 223 3.47 8.57 -23.95
C ALA A 223 3.95 7.21 -24.49
N PHE A 224 3.30 6.68 -25.52
CA PHE A 224 3.71 5.44 -26.15
C PHE A 224 5.16 5.47 -26.62
N ASN A 225 5.54 6.50 -27.40
CA ASN A 225 6.90 6.64 -27.91
C ASN A 225 7.94 6.78 -26.79
N ARG A 226 7.64 7.56 -25.75
CA ARG A 226 8.50 7.71 -24.58
C ARG A 226 8.76 6.36 -23.89
N ILE A 227 7.71 5.58 -23.64
CA ILE A 227 7.84 4.26 -22.99
C ILE A 227 8.61 3.30 -23.89
N GLN A 228 8.43 3.34 -25.21
CA GLN A 228 9.22 2.54 -26.14
C GLN A 228 10.71 2.89 -26.06
N GLN A 229 11.06 4.19 -26.03
CA GLN A 229 12.44 4.65 -25.90
C GLN A 229 13.06 4.24 -24.55
N ASP A 230 12.33 4.44 -23.45
CA ASP A 230 12.78 4.09 -22.10
C ASP A 230 13.01 2.56 -21.96
N THR A 231 12.27 1.74 -22.71
CA THR A 231 12.50 0.28 -22.77
C THR A 231 13.83 -0.09 -23.46
N ILE A 232 14.24 0.68 -24.47
CA ILE A 232 15.42 0.41 -25.29
C ILE A 232 16.70 0.98 -24.63
N GLY A 233 16.60 2.13 -23.97
CA GLY A 233 17.74 2.83 -23.37
C GLY A 233 18.31 2.17 -22.09
N GLY A 234 17.53 1.31 -21.44
CA GLY A 234 17.90 0.72 -20.14
C GLY A 234 17.80 1.73 -18.99
N ILE A 235 17.41 1.28 -17.80
CA ILE A 235 17.17 2.11 -16.61
C ILE A 235 18.49 2.63 -15.98
N GLY A 236 19.64 2.36 -16.61
CA GLY A 236 20.99 2.58 -16.04
C GLY A 236 21.29 4.02 -15.59
N GLU A 237 20.61 5.03 -16.13
CA GLU A 237 20.77 6.43 -15.74
C GLU A 237 19.77 6.92 -14.67
N LEU A 238 18.68 6.20 -14.40
CA LEU A 238 17.64 6.63 -13.44
C LEU A 238 17.86 6.07 -12.02
N SER A 239 18.64 4.99 -11.89
CA SER A 239 18.83 4.21 -10.65
C SER A 239 20.00 4.71 -9.76
N ALA A 240 20.75 5.72 -10.19
CA ALA A 240 22.06 6.04 -9.60
C ALA A 240 22.07 6.52 -8.12
N ASN A 241 20.95 6.60 -7.40
CA ASN A 241 20.92 7.17 -6.05
C ASN A 241 20.05 6.43 -5.00
N PHE A 242 19.51 5.25 -5.27
CA PHE A 242 18.62 4.57 -4.31
C PHE A 242 19.26 3.30 -3.72
N GLY A 243 20.27 3.51 -2.87
CA GLY A 243 20.83 2.44 -2.05
C GLY A 243 19.83 1.99 -0.97
N GLY A 244 19.26 0.79 -1.12
CA GLY A 244 18.35 0.21 -0.13
C GLY A 244 18.30 -1.32 -0.20
N SER A 245 18.84 -1.96 0.83
CA SER A 245 18.92 -3.41 1.05
C SER A 245 17.58 -4.17 0.93
N LEU A 246 17.65 -5.41 0.44
CA LEU A 246 16.62 -6.49 0.34
C LEU A 246 15.70 -6.73 1.57
N ARG A 247 15.83 -5.93 2.63
CA ARG A 247 15.01 -5.98 3.84
C ARG A 247 13.59 -5.43 3.66
N CYS A 248 13.31 -4.80 2.51
CA CYS A 248 12.00 -4.23 2.15
C CYS A 248 10.99 -5.28 1.69
N TYR A 249 11.46 -6.43 1.21
CA TYR A 249 10.61 -7.47 0.61
C TYR A 249 9.66 -8.11 1.64
N VAL A 250 10.13 -8.33 2.88
CA VAL A 250 9.30 -8.90 3.96
C VAL A 250 8.28 -7.90 4.50
N ALA A 251 8.60 -6.60 4.52
CA ALA A 251 7.65 -5.56 4.92
C ALA A 251 6.51 -5.38 3.90
N PHE A 252 6.80 -5.62 2.61
CA PHE A 252 5.84 -5.55 1.52
C PHE A 252 4.90 -6.77 1.46
N LEU A 253 5.41 -7.98 1.71
CA LEU A 253 4.59 -9.21 1.80
C LEU A 253 3.45 -9.08 2.83
N ASP A 254 3.68 -8.30 3.87
CA ASP A 254 2.80 -8.11 5.01
C ASP A 254 1.87 -6.86 4.85
N GLU A 255 2.31 -5.78 4.18
CA GLU A 255 1.51 -4.56 3.90
C GLU A 255 0.40 -4.76 2.82
N VAL A 256 0.52 -5.78 1.95
CA VAL A 256 -0.45 -6.05 0.85
C VAL A 256 -1.62 -6.98 1.27
N GLY A 257 -1.67 -7.43 2.52
CA GLY A 257 -2.91 -7.91 3.14
C GLY A 257 -3.55 -9.17 2.53
N GLU A 258 -2.78 -10.09 1.95
CA GLU A 258 -3.32 -11.39 1.54
C GLU A 258 -2.92 -12.50 2.51
N ASN A 259 -3.93 -13.20 3.02
CA ASN A 259 -3.74 -14.44 3.76
C ASN A 259 -3.25 -15.48 2.75
N VAL A 260 -2.00 -15.92 2.87
CA VAL A 260 -1.58 -17.19 2.29
C VAL A 260 -2.42 -18.26 2.96
N VAL A 261 -3.47 -18.71 2.28
CA VAL A 261 -4.13 -19.97 2.64
C VAL A 261 -3.12 -21.04 2.25
N GLU A 262 -2.36 -21.53 3.23
CA GLU A 262 -1.60 -22.77 3.08
C GLU A 262 -2.61 -23.87 2.76
N GLY A 263 -2.75 -24.17 1.47
CA GLY A 263 -3.33 -25.43 1.04
C GLY A 263 -2.34 -26.52 1.41
N GLU A 264 -2.58 -27.21 2.54
CA GLU A 264 -2.01 -28.52 2.78
C GLU A 264 -2.49 -29.46 1.67
N GLU A 265 -1.75 -29.56 0.58
CA GLU A 265 -1.88 -30.67 -0.35
C GLU A 265 -1.24 -31.89 0.31
N ARG A 266 -2.07 -32.63 1.04
CA ARG A 266 -1.73 -33.93 1.60
C ARG A 266 -1.55 -34.90 0.42
N VAL A 267 -0.30 -35.07 -0.02
CA VAL A 267 0.05 -36.13 -0.97
C VAL A 267 -0.08 -37.46 -0.24
N GLU A 268 -1.21 -38.13 -0.44
CA GLU A 268 -1.42 -39.51 -0.03
C GLU A 268 -0.57 -40.40 -0.95
N LEU A 269 0.57 -40.88 -0.43
CA LEU A 269 1.38 -41.88 -1.10
C LEU A 269 0.69 -43.24 -0.94
N ASP A 270 0.00 -43.68 -1.99
CA ASP A 270 -0.46 -45.05 -2.13
C ASP A 270 0.74 -46.00 -2.19
N VAL A 271 1.00 -46.69 -1.07
CA VAL A 271 1.90 -47.84 -1.03
C VAL A 271 1.13 -49.04 -1.59
N VAL A 272 1.24 -49.25 -2.90
CA VAL A 272 0.84 -50.52 -3.52
C VAL A 272 1.89 -51.58 -3.16
N GLY A 273 1.56 -52.41 -2.19
CA GLY A 273 2.30 -53.62 -1.87
C GLY A 273 2.13 -54.67 -2.97
N GLY A 274 3.26 -55.25 -3.38
CA GLY A 274 3.39 -56.47 -4.16
C GLY A 274 4.63 -57.22 -3.68
#